data_AF-A0A519YWL3-F1
#
_entry.id   AF-A0A519YWL3-F1
#
_cell.length_a   1.000
_cell.length_b   1.000
_cell.length_c   1.000
_cell.angle_alpha   90.00
_cell.angle_beta   90.00
_cell.angle_gamma   90.00
#
_symmetry.space_group_name_H-M   'P 1'
#
loop_
_entity.id
_entity.type
_entity.pdbx_description
1 polymer ?
#
loop_
_entity_poly.entity_id
_entity_poly.type
_entity_poly.pdbx_seq_one_letter_code
_entity_poly.pdbx_strand_id
1 'polypeptide(L)'
;MHNRLLAVRFSSSAFLPLAALLLGTTTLSGCGEPDKITDKATTSKAAKGTAATSSQVSVFVDASTGMRGFMHPNAPGETGSQFQRTVTELLSNINGQRAEQAPAYYFVQESTPSNPRALRPTTYAELSNTVSTGIEKPALGTEMPTMLREVLKLQKGKPSAVSIVISDFIYAPSDPKQTWKVKTDVKDALSEASAANLA
;
A
#
# COMPACT_ATOMS: atom_id res chain seq x y z
N MET A 1 -38.47 31.82 5.82
CA MET A 1 -37.33 32.75 5.72
C MET A 1 -36.39 32.19 4.65
N HIS A 2 -36.39 32.80 3.47
CA HIS A 2 -35.72 32.31 2.27
C HIS A 2 -34.46 33.14 2.01
N ASN A 3 -33.28 32.57 2.18
CA ASN A 3 -32.03 33.16 1.70
C ASN A 3 -31.43 32.23 0.63
N ARG A 4 -31.68 32.58 -0.63
CA ARG A 4 -30.91 32.13 -1.79
C ARG A 4 -29.90 33.24 -2.09
N LEU A 5 -28.60 32.93 -2.07
CA LEU A 5 -27.58 33.85 -2.55
C LEU A 5 -26.99 33.35 -3.87
N LEU A 6 -26.87 34.31 -4.78
CA LEU A 6 -26.60 34.22 -6.20
C LEU A 6 -25.12 33.93 -6.52
N ALA A 7 -24.91 33.30 -7.66
CA ALA A 7 -23.63 33.00 -8.28
C ALA A 7 -22.84 34.25 -8.70
N VAL A 8 -21.51 34.13 -8.76
CA VAL A 8 -20.65 34.98 -9.60
C VAL A 8 -19.89 34.06 -10.55
N ARG A 9 -20.17 34.24 -11.85
CA ARG A 9 -19.40 33.67 -12.96
C ARG A 9 -18.31 34.67 -13.33
N PHE A 10 -17.07 34.21 -13.44
CA PHE A 10 -16.04 34.92 -14.18
C PHE A 10 -15.93 34.33 -15.59
N SER A 11 -15.98 35.23 -16.56
CA SER A 11 -15.88 35.02 -18.00
C SER A 11 -14.58 35.63 -18.49
N SER A 12 -13.84 34.91 -19.34
CA SER A 12 -12.95 35.34 -20.43
C SER A 12 -12.31 34.06 -20.99
N SER A 13 -12.58 33.60 -22.22
CA SER A 13 -12.08 34.10 -23.51
C SER A 13 -10.54 34.24 -23.47
N ALA A 14 -9.71 33.63 -24.33
CA ALA A 14 -9.88 33.01 -25.63
C ALA A 14 -8.54 32.35 -26.08
N PHE A 15 -8.55 31.77 -27.28
CA PHE A 15 -7.42 31.45 -28.18
C PHE A 15 -6.68 30.09 -28.05
N LEU A 16 -7.08 29.18 -28.96
CA LEU A 16 -6.24 28.20 -29.67
C LEU A 16 -5.27 28.92 -30.64
N PRO A 17 -4.09 28.35 -30.97
CA PRO A 17 -3.97 27.37 -32.07
C PRO A 17 -3.05 26.18 -31.72
N LEU A 18 -3.42 24.93 -32.02
CA LEU A 18 -3.15 24.20 -33.27
C LEU A 18 -1.74 24.44 -33.86
N ALA A 19 -0.78 23.60 -33.47
CA ALA A 19 0.45 23.37 -34.21
C ALA A 19 0.61 21.85 -34.44
N ALA A 20 0.39 21.46 -35.69
CA ALA A 20 0.78 20.17 -36.24
C ALA A 20 2.30 20.11 -36.38
N LEU A 21 2.93 18.99 -36.03
CA LEU A 21 4.25 18.66 -36.56
C LEU A 21 4.47 17.14 -36.69
N LEU A 22 4.30 16.71 -37.93
CA LEU A 22 5.12 15.78 -38.72
C LEU A 22 5.42 14.36 -38.21
N LEU A 23 4.95 13.44 -39.05
CA LEU A 23 5.38 12.06 -39.21
C LEU A 23 6.91 11.94 -39.34
N GLY A 24 7.47 10.94 -38.67
CA GLY A 24 8.84 10.47 -38.88
C GLY A 24 8.91 8.96 -38.70
N THR A 25 8.42 8.22 -39.69
CA THR A 25 8.69 6.77 -39.85
C THR A 25 10.04 6.59 -40.52
N THR A 26 11.04 6.10 -39.78
CA THR A 26 12.26 5.53 -40.36
C THR A 26 12.42 4.10 -39.85
N THR A 27 12.00 3.16 -40.69
CA THR A 27 12.40 1.76 -40.64
C THR A 27 13.84 1.64 -41.10
N LEU A 28 14.75 1.25 -40.21
CA LEU A 28 16.07 0.73 -40.58
C LEU A 28 16.03 -0.78 -40.46
N SER A 29 15.77 -1.43 -41.60
CA SER A 29 16.12 -2.81 -41.87
C SER A 29 17.65 -2.93 -41.89
N GLY A 30 18.22 -3.56 -40.87
CA GLY A 30 19.60 -4.02 -40.87
C GLY A 30 19.61 -5.54 -40.86
N CYS A 31 19.78 -6.15 -42.05
CA CYS A 31 20.13 -7.55 -42.21
C CYS A 31 21.55 -7.78 -41.72
N GLY A 32 21.71 -8.68 -40.75
CA GLY A 32 23.01 -9.14 -40.27
C GLY A 32 22.87 -10.47 -39.54
N GLU A 33 22.92 -11.56 -40.29
CA GLU A 33 23.27 -12.90 -39.82
C GLU A 33 24.09 -13.54 -40.96
N PRO A 34 25.06 -14.42 -40.67
CA PRO A 34 24.84 -15.57 -39.80
C PRO A 34 26.00 -15.88 -38.84
N ASP A 35 25.69 -16.38 -37.65
CA ASP A 35 26.50 -17.48 -37.11
C ASP A 35 25.68 -18.41 -36.22
N LYS A 36 25.83 -19.70 -36.54
CA LYS A 36 25.21 -20.85 -35.88
C LYS A 36 25.58 -20.88 -34.39
N ILE A 37 24.58 -20.76 -33.51
CA ILE A 37 24.64 -21.41 -32.21
C ILE A 37 23.44 -22.34 -32.09
N THR A 38 23.79 -23.62 -32.00
CA THR A 38 22.95 -24.80 -31.87
C THR A 38 21.90 -24.68 -30.78
N ASP A 39 20.71 -25.18 -31.13
CA ASP A 39 19.50 -25.36 -30.35
C ASP A 39 19.69 -25.77 -28.88
N LYS A 40 19.13 -24.95 -28.00
CA LYS A 40 18.22 -25.43 -26.95
C LYS A 40 17.19 -24.35 -26.61
N ALA A 41 16.23 -24.19 -27.51
CA ALA A 41 14.96 -23.52 -27.21
C ALA A 41 14.24 -24.32 -26.11
N THR A 42 14.56 -24.04 -24.85
CA THR A 42 13.65 -24.36 -23.76
C THR A 42 12.50 -23.39 -23.89
N THR A 43 11.45 -23.80 -24.59
CA THR A 43 10.13 -23.18 -24.50
C THR A 43 9.70 -23.28 -23.04
N SER A 44 10.09 -22.28 -22.24
CA SER A 44 9.44 -21.99 -20.98
C SER A 44 8.01 -21.63 -21.35
N LYS A 45 7.15 -22.65 -21.32
CA LYS A 45 5.70 -22.46 -21.22
C LYS A 45 5.54 -21.59 -19.99
N ALA A 46 5.37 -20.28 -20.22
CA ALA A 46 4.99 -19.35 -19.18
C ALA A 46 3.81 -20.02 -18.47
N ALA A 47 4.06 -20.47 -17.24
CA ALA A 47 3.01 -20.97 -16.39
C ALA A 47 2.08 -19.78 -16.27
N LYS A 48 0.97 -19.84 -17.00
CA LYS A 48 -0.16 -18.94 -16.83
C LYS A 48 -0.61 -19.24 -15.42
N GLY A 49 -0.07 -18.49 -14.47
CA GLY A 49 -0.44 -18.59 -13.07
C GLY A 49 -1.95 -18.51 -13.06
N THR A 50 -2.58 -19.57 -12.59
CA THR A 50 -4.02 -19.57 -12.32
C THR A 50 -4.27 -18.32 -11.50
N ALA A 51 -4.93 -17.33 -12.10
CA ALA A 51 -5.30 -16.13 -11.39
C ALA A 51 -6.07 -16.61 -10.16
N ALA A 52 -5.49 -16.38 -8.98
CA ALA A 52 -6.14 -16.70 -7.73
C ALA A 52 -7.54 -16.07 -7.79
N THR A 53 -8.56 -16.87 -7.51
CA THR A 53 -9.94 -16.40 -7.29
C THR A 53 -9.88 -15.10 -6.50
N SER A 54 -10.45 -14.05 -7.06
CA SER A 54 -10.27 -12.65 -6.66
C SER A 54 -10.25 -12.47 -5.14
N SER A 55 -9.05 -12.40 -4.58
CA SER A 55 -8.79 -12.19 -3.17
C SER A 55 -9.13 -10.76 -2.77
N GLN A 56 -9.91 -10.57 -1.70
CA GLN A 56 -10.02 -9.26 -1.07
C GLN A 56 -8.64 -8.84 -0.55
N VAL A 57 -8.09 -7.73 -1.04
CA VAL A 57 -6.82 -7.18 -0.54
C VAL A 57 -7.13 -6.16 0.56
N SER A 58 -6.50 -6.31 1.72
CA SER A 58 -6.55 -5.33 2.81
C SER A 58 -5.14 -4.81 3.10
N VAL A 59 -4.95 -3.50 3.11
CA VAL A 59 -3.67 -2.86 3.39
C VAL A 59 -3.73 -2.14 4.74
N PHE A 60 -2.76 -2.42 5.59
CA PHE A 60 -2.61 -1.87 6.92
C PHE A 60 -1.28 -1.12 6.97
N VAL A 61 -1.30 0.19 7.21
CA VAL A 61 -0.09 1.00 7.32
C VAL A 61 0.02 1.54 8.74
N ASP A 62 1.12 1.24 9.39
CA ASP A 62 1.48 1.89 10.64
C ASP A 62 1.91 3.34 10.38
N ALA A 63 1.27 4.27 11.09
CA ALA A 63 1.59 5.70 11.09
C ALA A 63 2.09 6.14 12.48
N SER A 64 2.84 5.26 13.15
CA SER A 64 3.42 5.49 14.47
C SER A 64 4.65 6.39 14.44
N THR A 65 5.13 6.75 15.63
CA THR A 65 6.38 7.51 15.80
C THR A 65 7.60 6.79 15.25
N GLY A 66 7.66 5.45 15.33
CA GLY A 66 8.77 4.65 14.78
C GLY A 66 8.89 4.79 13.26
N MET A 67 7.75 4.90 12.59
CA MET A 67 7.66 5.09 11.14
C MET A 67 8.15 6.46 10.65
N ARG A 68 8.39 7.45 11.52
CA ARG A 68 8.87 8.78 11.10
C ARG A 68 10.24 8.77 10.44
N GLY A 69 11.09 7.79 10.74
CA GLY A 69 12.37 7.62 10.04
C GLY A 69 12.20 7.20 8.57
N PHE A 70 11.05 6.62 8.23
CA PHE A 70 10.73 6.14 6.89
C PHE A 70 9.73 7.05 6.16
N MET A 71 8.84 7.71 6.90
CA MET A 71 7.75 8.55 6.41
C MET A 71 7.83 9.96 7.02
N HIS A 72 8.97 10.63 6.86
CA HIS A 72 9.14 12.00 7.34
C HIS A 72 8.37 13.01 6.48
N PRO A 73 7.96 14.16 7.04
CA PRO A 73 7.44 15.26 6.24
C PRO A 73 8.46 15.72 5.20
N ASN A 74 8.04 15.79 3.94
CA ASN A 74 8.92 16.17 2.84
C ASN A 74 9.32 17.65 2.94
N ALA A 75 10.60 17.96 2.74
CA ALA A 75 11.04 19.33 2.55
C ALA A 75 10.53 19.91 1.21
N PRO A 76 10.48 21.24 1.03
CA PRO A 76 10.12 21.84 -0.26
C PRO A 76 11.00 21.30 -1.40
N GLY A 77 10.37 20.74 -2.43
CA GLY A 77 11.05 20.13 -3.58
C GLY A 77 11.52 18.69 -3.37
N GLU A 78 11.31 18.09 -2.19
CA GLU A 78 11.62 16.69 -1.92
C GLU A 78 10.49 15.77 -2.41
N THR A 79 10.86 14.65 -3.03
CA THR A 79 9.92 13.63 -3.51
C THR A 79 9.58 12.56 -2.47
N GLY A 80 9.98 12.78 -1.21
CA GLY A 80 9.94 11.82 -0.12
C GLY A 80 11.03 10.73 -0.18
N SER A 81 11.12 9.97 0.91
CA SER A 81 12.06 8.86 1.08
C SER A 81 11.86 7.75 0.03
N GLN A 82 12.84 6.85 -0.09
CA GLN A 82 12.68 5.65 -0.92
C GLN A 82 11.51 4.77 -0.45
N PHE A 83 11.32 4.70 0.87
CA PHE A 83 10.21 3.96 1.47
C PHE A 83 8.86 4.57 1.04
N GLN A 84 8.71 5.89 1.17
CA GLN A 84 7.47 6.59 0.80
C GLN A 84 7.12 6.37 -0.67
N ARG A 85 8.10 6.47 -1.57
CA ARG A 85 7.90 6.22 -3.01
C ARG A 85 7.50 4.77 -3.30
N THR A 86 8.21 3.81 -2.72
CA THR A 86 7.93 2.37 -2.90
C THR A 86 6.53 2.01 -2.41
N VAL A 87 6.13 2.48 -1.22
CA VAL A 87 4.81 2.20 -0.66
C VAL A 87 3.72 2.94 -1.44
N THR A 88 3.95 4.17 -1.87
CA THR A 88 2.99 4.91 -2.70
C THR A 88 2.74 4.20 -4.03
N GLU A 89 3.80 3.69 -4.68
CA GLU A 89 3.68 2.88 -5.90
C GLU A 89 2.91 1.58 -5.65
N LEU A 90 3.22 0.86 -4.56
CA LEU A 90 2.49 -0.33 -4.15
C LEU A 90 0.99 -0.03 -3.95
N LEU A 91 0.66 1.03 -3.21
CA LEU A 91 -0.72 1.43 -2.95
C LEU A 91 -1.46 1.77 -4.26
N SER A 92 -0.80 2.50 -5.17
CA SER A 92 -1.34 2.82 -6.49
C SER A 92 -1.61 1.56 -7.30
N ASN A 93 -0.67 0.62 -7.32
CA ASN A 93 -0.83 -0.65 -8.03
C ASN A 93 -2.00 -1.45 -7.49
N ILE A 94 -2.14 -1.56 -6.15
CA ILE A 94 -3.25 -2.25 -5.49
C ILE A 94 -4.59 -1.58 -5.82
N ASN A 95 -4.67 -0.25 -5.70
CA ASN A 95 -5.89 0.50 -5.97
C ASN A 95 -6.32 0.42 -7.45
N GLY A 96 -5.34 0.32 -8.35
CA GLY A 96 -5.57 0.16 -9.79
C GLY A 96 -5.95 -1.25 -10.24
N GLN A 97 -5.88 -2.26 -9.36
CA GLN A 97 -6.26 -3.62 -9.74
C GLN A 97 -7.77 -3.73 -9.95
N ARG A 98 -8.17 -4.38 -11.04
CA ARG A 98 -9.55 -4.84 -11.22
C ARG A 98 -9.74 -6.15 -10.47
N ALA A 99 -10.01 -6.05 -9.18
CA ALA A 99 -10.50 -7.17 -8.38
C ALA A 99 -12.04 -7.15 -8.33
N GLU A 100 -12.65 -8.29 -8.03
CA GLU A 100 -14.10 -8.40 -7.78
C GLU A 100 -14.51 -7.58 -6.54
N GLN A 101 -13.58 -7.38 -5.61
CA GLN A 101 -13.78 -6.58 -4.41
C GLN A 101 -12.77 -5.44 -4.36
N ALA A 102 -13.25 -4.24 -4.04
CA ALA A 102 -12.39 -3.09 -3.82
C ALA A 102 -11.42 -3.37 -2.65
N PRO A 103 -10.14 -2.94 -2.75
CA PRO A 103 -9.21 -3.04 -1.63
C PRO A 103 -9.72 -2.25 -0.42
N ALA A 104 -9.42 -2.76 0.77
CA ALA A 104 -9.71 -2.09 2.04
C ALA A 104 -8.43 -1.50 2.62
N TYR A 105 -8.52 -0.31 3.20
CA TYR A 105 -7.36 0.44 3.70
C TYR A 105 -7.54 0.79 5.18
N TYR A 106 -6.47 0.65 5.95
CA TYR A 106 -6.45 0.89 7.38
C TYR A 106 -5.16 1.57 7.82
N PHE A 107 -5.29 2.51 8.75
CA PHE A 107 -4.16 2.90 9.58
C PHE A 107 -4.07 1.99 10.81
N VAL A 108 -2.86 1.61 11.18
CA VAL A 108 -2.56 1.06 12.50
C VAL A 108 -2.27 2.23 13.44
N GLN A 109 -2.95 2.23 14.58
CA GLN A 109 -2.85 3.25 15.63
C GLN A 109 -2.83 2.56 16.99
N GLU A 110 -2.34 3.20 18.04
CA GLU A 110 -2.37 2.65 19.41
C GLU A 110 -3.79 2.23 19.85
N SER A 111 -3.86 1.04 20.45
CA SER A 111 -5.02 0.61 21.23
C SER A 111 -4.91 1.16 22.66
N THR A 112 -5.82 2.06 23.03
CA THR A 112 -5.91 2.64 24.39
C THR A 112 -7.22 2.23 25.05
N PRO A 113 -7.37 2.36 26.38
CA PRO A 113 -8.65 2.13 27.05
C PRO A 113 -9.80 2.99 26.49
N SER A 114 -9.50 4.19 25.99
CA SER A 114 -10.46 5.12 25.38
C SER A 114 -10.68 4.87 23.88
N ASN A 115 -9.72 4.25 23.19
CA ASN A 115 -9.85 3.80 21.81
C ASN A 115 -9.26 2.38 21.68
N PRO A 116 -10.07 1.34 21.95
CA PRO A 116 -9.55 -0.03 21.99
C PRO A 116 -9.16 -0.57 20.60
N ARG A 117 -9.44 0.16 19.52
CA ARG A 117 -9.24 -0.32 18.15
C ARG A 117 -7.88 0.10 17.62
N ALA A 118 -7.01 -0.90 17.46
CA ALA A 118 -5.71 -0.73 16.81
C ALA A 118 -5.82 -0.42 15.31
N LEU A 119 -6.96 -0.71 14.68
CA LEU A 119 -7.19 -0.54 13.25
C LEU A 119 -8.23 0.54 12.99
N ARG A 120 -7.84 1.59 12.26
CA ARG A 120 -8.71 2.67 11.81
C ARG A 120 -8.96 2.55 10.31
N PRO A 121 -10.20 2.22 9.87
CA PRO A 121 -10.54 2.24 8.45
C PRO A 121 -10.27 3.62 7.83
N THR A 122 -9.79 3.64 6.60
CA THR A 122 -9.48 4.87 5.83
C THR A 122 -9.73 4.65 4.34
N THR A 123 -9.42 5.66 3.53
CA THR A 123 -9.51 5.61 2.06
C THR A 123 -8.13 5.48 1.44
N TYR A 124 -8.07 4.99 0.20
CA TYR A 124 -6.83 5.03 -0.59
C TYR A 124 -6.23 6.44 -0.64
N ALA A 125 -7.05 7.46 -0.87
CA ALA A 125 -6.59 8.85 -1.01
C ALA A 125 -5.92 9.36 0.28
N GLU A 126 -6.55 9.13 1.44
CA GLU A 126 -5.99 9.54 2.74
C GLU A 126 -4.70 8.75 3.04
N LEU A 127 -4.73 7.42 2.89
CA LEU A 127 -3.56 6.57 3.15
C LEU A 127 -2.37 6.92 2.24
N SER A 128 -2.62 7.04 0.93
CA SER A 128 -1.60 7.40 -0.05
C SER A 128 -1.06 8.80 0.17
N ASN A 129 -1.91 9.76 0.56
CA ASN A 129 -1.45 11.10 0.92
C ASN A 129 -0.54 11.04 2.14
N THR A 130 -0.95 10.42 3.24
CA THR A 130 -0.12 10.30 4.44
C THR A 130 1.21 9.61 4.18
N VAL A 131 1.24 8.56 3.35
CA VAL A 131 2.50 7.91 2.95
C VAL A 131 3.37 8.86 2.12
N SER A 132 2.80 9.44 1.07
CA SER A 132 3.59 10.23 0.12
C SER A 132 4.08 11.57 0.68
N THR A 133 3.32 12.20 1.58
CA THR A 133 3.67 13.50 2.19
C THR A 133 4.39 13.36 3.52
N GLY A 134 4.30 12.19 4.16
CA GLY A 134 4.84 11.92 5.48
C GLY A 134 3.83 12.10 6.62
N ILE A 135 4.21 11.59 7.79
CA ILE A 135 3.38 11.58 8.99
C ILE A 135 3.54 12.92 9.73
N GLU A 136 2.49 13.75 9.72
CA GLU A 136 2.48 15.01 10.47
C GLU A 136 2.21 14.81 11.97
N LYS A 137 1.28 13.91 12.29
CA LYS A 137 0.84 13.61 13.67
C LYS A 137 0.99 12.11 13.91
N PRO A 138 2.18 11.66 14.35
CA PRO A 138 2.40 10.24 14.58
C PRO A 138 1.46 9.74 15.68
N ALA A 139 0.86 8.59 15.43
CA ALA A 139 0.19 7.85 16.50
C ALA A 139 1.25 7.30 17.46
N LEU A 140 0.81 6.97 18.67
CA LEU A 140 1.51 5.96 19.45
C LEU A 140 1.38 4.63 18.70
N GLY A 141 2.46 3.84 18.68
CA GLY A 141 2.47 2.56 17.97
C GLY A 141 1.56 1.55 18.66
N THR A 142 1.13 0.54 17.91
CA THR A 142 0.54 -0.66 18.52
C THR A 142 1.58 -1.76 18.57
N GLU A 143 1.67 -2.44 19.72
CA GLU A 143 2.49 -3.64 19.89
C GLU A 143 2.20 -4.66 18.79
N MET A 144 3.25 -5.13 18.10
CA MET A 144 3.13 -6.03 16.96
C MET A 144 2.18 -7.24 17.21
N PRO A 145 2.24 -7.97 18.35
CA PRO A 145 1.29 -9.04 18.64
C PRO A 145 -0.17 -8.57 18.67
N THR A 146 -0.45 -7.38 19.19
CA THR A 146 -1.80 -6.80 19.20
C THR A 146 -2.24 -6.40 17.79
N MET A 147 -1.36 -5.76 17.01
CA MET A 147 -1.64 -5.43 15.62
C MET A 147 -1.99 -6.68 14.80
N LEU A 148 -1.15 -7.73 14.90
CA LEU A 148 -1.36 -8.98 14.16
C LEU A 148 -2.68 -9.65 14.55
N ARG A 149 -3.00 -9.74 15.85
CA ARG A 149 -4.30 -10.29 16.30
C ARG A 149 -5.48 -9.52 15.71
N GLU A 150 -5.44 -8.20 15.70
CA GLU A 150 -6.53 -7.40 15.14
C GLU A 150 -6.67 -7.57 13.62
N VAL A 151 -5.54 -7.64 12.89
CA VAL A 151 -5.55 -7.96 11.44
C VAL A 151 -6.17 -9.34 11.20
N LEU A 152 -5.76 -10.36 11.96
CA LEU A 152 -6.27 -11.72 11.81
C LEU A 152 -7.75 -11.83 12.16
N LYS A 153 -8.21 -11.16 13.22
CA LYS A 153 -9.64 -11.07 13.56
C LYS A 153 -10.45 -10.45 12.43
N LEU A 154 -9.94 -9.40 11.79
CA LEU A 154 -10.62 -8.73 10.67
C LEU A 154 -10.73 -9.62 9.42
N GLN A 155 -9.80 -10.55 9.23
CA GLN A 155 -9.81 -11.50 8.11
C GLN A 155 -10.55 -12.81 8.39
N LYS A 156 -11.00 -13.02 9.63
CA LYS A 156 -11.72 -14.23 10.01
C LYS A 156 -12.97 -14.41 9.13
N GLY A 157 -13.06 -15.57 8.46
CA GLY A 157 -14.19 -15.90 7.57
C GLY A 157 -14.09 -15.32 6.15
N LYS A 158 -12.95 -14.71 5.77
CA LYS A 158 -12.68 -14.26 4.40
C LYS A 158 -11.65 -15.20 3.75
N PRO A 159 -12.09 -16.35 3.20
CA PRO A 159 -11.16 -17.27 2.55
C PRO A 159 -10.45 -16.56 1.39
N SER A 160 -9.16 -16.85 1.23
CA SER A 160 -8.31 -16.25 0.20
C SER A 160 -8.10 -14.73 0.32
N ALA A 161 -8.46 -14.06 1.42
CA ALA A 161 -8.11 -12.64 1.58
C ALA A 161 -6.60 -12.45 1.75
N VAL A 162 -6.07 -11.41 1.11
CA VAL A 162 -4.65 -11.02 1.21
C VAL A 162 -4.55 -9.82 2.16
N SER A 163 -3.72 -9.95 3.19
CA SER A 163 -3.41 -8.85 4.10
C SER A 163 -1.98 -8.38 3.90
N ILE A 164 -1.82 -7.09 3.59
CA ILE A 164 -0.52 -6.44 3.45
C ILE A 164 -0.34 -5.52 4.66
N VAL A 165 0.62 -5.85 5.51
CA VAL A 165 0.95 -5.05 6.70
C VAL A 165 2.28 -4.34 6.48
N ILE A 166 2.26 -3.02 6.61
CA ILE A 166 3.41 -2.14 6.40
C ILE A 166 3.70 -1.45 7.74
N SER A 167 4.79 -1.85 8.38
CA SER A 167 5.25 -1.35 9.67
C SER A 167 6.76 -1.51 9.76
N ASP A 168 7.42 -0.75 10.62
CA ASP A 168 8.84 -0.91 10.94
C ASP A 168 9.09 -2.17 11.79
N PHE A 169 8.02 -2.83 12.27
CA PHE A 169 8.04 -4.02 13.12
C PHE A 169 9.00 -3.90 14.31
N ILE A 170 9.24 -2.68 14.78
CA ILE A 170 10.08 -2.46 15.94
C ILE A 170 9.25 -2.80 17.18
N TYR A 171 9.50 -3.99 17.73
CA TYR A 171 8.86 -4.45 18.95
C TYR A 171 9.63 -3.94 20.18
N ALA A 172 9.02 -2.98 20.88
CA ALA A 172 9.45 -2.58 22.20
C ALA A 172 8.26 -2.82 23.14
N PRO A 173 8.24 -3.92 23.91
CA PRO A 173 7.10 -4.22 24.76
C PRO A 173 6.84 -3.06 25.71
N SER A 174 5.56 -2.75 25.95
CA SER A 174 5.11 -1.72 26.90
C SER A 174 5.81 -1.79 28.27
N ASP A 175 6.23 -2.99 28.69
CA ASP A 175 7.20 -3.20 29.76
C ASP A 175 8.53 -3.72 29.19
N PRO A 176 9.61 -2.91 29.16
CA PRO A 176 10.92 -3.31 28.65
C PRO A 176 11.50 -4.57 29.32
N LYS A 177 11.09 -4.87 30.56
CA LYS A 177 11.51 -6.09 31.28
C LYS A 177 10.96 -7.37 30.64
N GLN A 178 9.96 -7.27 29.78
CA GLN A 178 9.30 -8.39 29.10
C GLN A 178 9.86 -8.66 27.70
N THR A 179 10.99 -8.05 27.33
CA THR A 179 11.67 -8.32 26.04
C THR A 179 12.00 -9.82 25.85
N TRP A 180 12.14 -10.61 26.91
CA TRP A 180 12.33 -12.06 26.78
C TRP A 180 11.10 -12.81 26.22
N LYS A 181 9.88 -12.24 26.32
CA LYS A 181 8.62 -12.87 25.89
C LYS A 181 8.31 -12.70 24.41
N VAL A 182 9.08 -11.89 23.67
CA VAL A 182 8.79 -11.53 22.27
C VAL A 182 8.37 -12.75 21.44
N LYS A 183 9.22 -13.79 21.41
CA LYS A 183 8.98 -14.98 20.59
C LYS A 183 7.65 -15.66 20.92
N THR A 184 7.30 -15.73 22.21
CA THR A 184 6.05 -16.32 22.68
C THR A 184 4.87 -15.46 22.26
N ASP A 185 4.95 -14.14 22.47
CA ASP A 185 3.85 -13.22 22.15
C ASP A 185 3.57 -13.18 20.64
N VAL A 186 4.61 -13.25 19.78
CA VAL A 186 4.43 -13.39 18.33
C VAL A 186 3.77 -14.72 17.97
N LYS A 187 4.28 -15.83 18.50
CA LYS A 187 3.73 -17.17 18.24
C LYS A 187 2.26 -17.22 18.62
N ASP A 188 1.91 -16.67 19.77
CA ASP A 188 0.55 -16.67 20.28
C ASP A 188 -0.38 -15.81 19.42
N ALA A 189 0.07 -14.62 19.01
CA ALA A 189 -0.67 -13.77 18.07
C ALA A 189 -0.91 -14.47 16.71
N LEU A 190 0.10 -15.15 16.18
CA LEU A 190 -0.03 -15.89 14.93
C LEU A 190 -0.85 -17.17 15.06
N SER A 191 -0.90 -17.78 16.25
CA SER A 191 -1.71 -18.99 16.46
C SER A 191 -3.22 -18.76 16.32
N GLU A 192 -3.67 -17.50 16.40
CA GLU A 192 -5.04 -17.13 16.05
C GLU A 192 -5.35 -17.31 14.56
N ALA A 193 -4.32 -17.32 13.70
CA ALA A 193 -4.41 -17.80 12.33
C ALA A 193 -4.06 -19.29 12.29
N SER A 194 -4.96 -20.12 11.77
CA SER A 194 -4.59 -21.52 11.53
C SER A 194 -3.44 -21.57 10.53
N ALA A 195 -2.50 -22.51 10.71
CA ALA A 195 -1.39 -22.72 9.76
C ALA A 195 -1.88 -23.01 8.32
N ALA A 196 -3.12 -23.46 8.16
CA ALA A 196 -3.76 -23.67 6.86
C ALA A 196 -4.19 -22.37 6.16
N ASN A 197 -4.25 -21.24 6.86
CA ASN A 197 -4.70 -19.93 6.36
C ASN A 197 -3.55 -18.92 6.17
N LEU A 198 -2.30 -19.33 6.40
CA LEU A 198 -1.10 -18.48 6.30
C LEU A 198 -0.25 -18.76 5.04
N ALA A 199 -0.78 -19.53 4.09
CA ALA A 199 -0.09 -19.93 2.86
C ALA A 199 -0.52 -19.11 1.64
#